data_AF-A0A1Z5TLV8-F1
#
_entry.id   AF-A0A1Z5TLV8-F1
#
_cell.length_a   1.000
_cell.length_b   1.000
_cell.length_c   1.000
_cell.angle_alpha   90.00
_cell.angle_beta   90.00
_cell.angle_gamma   90.00
#
_symmetry.space_group_name_H-M   'P 1'
#
loop_
_entity.id
_entity.type
_entity.pdbx_description
1 polymer ?
#
loop_
_entity_poly.entity_id
_entity_poly.type
_entity_poly.pdbx_seq_one_letter_code
_entity_poly.pdbx_strand_id
1 'polypeptide(L)'
;MIKTLILPVGPPGSGKSTLTNGLQQFMTAISRPCSVANLDPANDVVPYVPAFDVRELVSVEEVMEREELGPNGGVLWAMEEIEANLEWLEERLAECEDTVVLDPPGQPELTIHHMALPRILQRLEKMGYRIVVLQLLDSVVLTRPSLYLSSLLLCVRGMLHLPYPIVNILTKIDNLKALGGADLPFNLDFYTEVQDLTYLLPELSREQSSTAAGGSNKWEKLNEALVDLVQDFGLVGFETLAVEDRASMFSLLKAIDRASGYLLSTTRNVDPSTGGTVDDEASVWAQAMSENWTGKMDVRDVQERWVGERREEWDELERKGWEEEARLAGALPGQSSAEAWVDDEGEEEEDEALRAQREWEDRRRRDPGGDGGGGTKAVRKG
;
A
#
# COMPACT_ATOMS: atom_id res chain seq x y z
N MET A 1 -5.74 1.21 28.73
CA MET A 1 -6.18 1.34 27.33
C MET A 1 -5.80 0.05 26.62
N ILE A 2 -6.58 -0.39 25.64
CA ILE A 2 -6.25 -1.61 24.90
C ILE A 2 -5.38 -1.21 23.72
N LYS A 3 -4.13 -1.68 23.69
CA LYS A 3 -3.19 -1.40 22.60
C LYS A 3 -3.47 -2.30 21.41
N THR A 4 -3.33 -1.77 20.20
CA THR A 4 -3.52 -2.49 18.93
C THR A 4 -2.20 -2.58 18.20
N LEU A 5 -1.88 -3.78 17.73
CA LEU A 5 -0.69 -4.09 16.94
C LEU A 5 -1.12 -4.50 15.54
N ILE A 6 -0.62 -3.79 14.55
CA ILE A 6 -0.86 -4.03 13.12
C ILE A 6 0.42 -4.62 12.54
N LEU A 7 0.31 -5.76 11.86
CA LEU A 7 1.45 -6.47 11.28
C LEU A 7 1.24 -6.69 9.78
N PRO A 8 1.82 -5.85 8.90
CA PRO A 8 1.83 -6.08 7.47
C PRO A 8 2.75 -7.24 7.10
N VAL A 9 2.18 -8.32 6.60
CA VAL A 9 2.89 -9.52 6.14
C VAL A 9 2.64 -9.72 4.64
N GLY A 10 3.57 -10.38 3.97
CA GLY A 10 3.43 -10.71 2.56
C GLY A 10 4.77 -10.81 1.85
N PRO A 11 4.77 -11.32 0.61
CA PRO A 11 6.01 -11.57 -0.15
C PRO A 11 6.89 -10.32 -0.33
N PRO A 12 8.18 -10.48 -0.64
CA PRO A 12 9.05 -9.36 -0.95
C PRO A 12 8.48 -8.56 -2.13
N GLY A 13 8.53 -7.23 -2.02
CA GLY A 13 7.97 -6.35 -3.06
C GLY A 13 6.46 -6.13 -3.00
N SER A 14 5.69 -6.76 -2.10
CA SER A 14 4.25 -6.52 -1.98
C SER A 14 3.88 -5.11 -1.47
N GLY A 15 4.85 -4.33 -0.99
CA GLY A 15 4.64 -2.95 -0.54
C GLY A 15 4.42 -2.79 0.96
N LYS A 16 4.89 -3.72 1.80
CA LYS A 16 4.77 -3.64 3.29
C LYS A 16 5.27 -2.31 3.86
N SER A 17 6.55 -1.98 3.68
CA SER A 17 7.13 -0.74 4.20
C SER A 17 6.48 0.52 3.62
N THR A 18 6.01 0.46 2.36
CA THR A 18 5.25 1.55 1.73
C THR A 18 3.89 1.74 2.40
N LEU A 19 3.16 0.65 2.66
CA LEU A 19 1.90 0.67 3.41
C LEU A 19 2.13 1.16 4.84
N THR A 20 3.18 0.71 5.51
CA THR A 20 3.54 1.14 6.87
C THR A 20 3.74 2.66 6.94
N ASN A 21 4.49 3.24 5.99
CA ASN A 21 4.63 4.70 5.88
C ASN A 21 3.30 5.40 5.58
N GLY A 22 2.53 4.86 4.62
CA GLY A 22 1.21 5.40 4.26
C GLY A 22 0.24 5.41 5.45
N LEU A 23 0.20 4.34 6.24
CA LEU A 23 -0.61 4.23 7.45
C LEU A 23 -0.16 5.25 8.50
N GLN A 24 1.14 5.44 8.72
CA GLN A 24 1.65 6.44 9.66
C GLN A 24 1.17 7.84 9.27
N GLN A 25 1.36 8.22 8.01
CA GLN A 25 0.95 9.53 7.50
C GLN A 25 -0.57 9.72 7.58
N PHE A 26 -1.33 8.71 7.16
CA PHE A 26 -2.79 8.77 7.15
C PHE A 26 -3.37 8.84 8.57
N MET A 27 -2.89 8.02 9.50
CA MET A 27 -3.35 8.04 10.90
C MET A 27 -2.97 9.35 11.59
N THR A 28 -1.77 9.88 11.32
CA THR A 28 -1.33 11.19 11.85
C THR A 28 -2.22 12.31 11.31
N ALA A 29 -2.60 12.27 10.03
CA ALA A 29 -3.45 13.29 9.41
C ALA A 29 -4.88 13.33 9.98
N ILE A 30 -5.40 12.20 10.50
CA ILE A 30 -6.70 12.12 11.18
C ILE A 30 -6.59 12.27 12.71
N SER A 31 -5.47 12.80 13.20
CA SER A 31 -5.18 12.98 14.63
C SER A 31 -5.26 11.69 15.46
N ARG A 32 -4.92 10.54 14.87
CA ARG A 32 -4.82 9.24 15.57
C ARG A 32 -3.34 8.91 15.83
N PRO A 33 -2.87 8.93 17.09
CA PRO A 33 -1.49 8.58 17.43
C PRO A 33 -1.15 7.16 16.97
N CYS A 34 -0.04 7.04 16.26
CA CYS A 34 0.45 5.77 15.73
C CYS A 34 1.99 5.73 15.80
N SER A 35 2.53 4.68 16.41
CA SER A 35 3.95 4.37 16.34
C SER A 35 4.21 3.36 15.23
N VAL A 36 5.31 3.52 14.53
CA VAL A 36 5.81 2.54 13.56
C VAL A 36 7.13 2.00 14.07
N ALA A 37 7.38 0.70 13.94
CA ALA A 37 8.68 0.13 14.26
C ALA A 37 9.15 -0.84 13.18
N ASN A 38 10.46 -0.85 12.95
CA ASN A 38 11.10 -1.75 12.00
C ASN A 38 11.45 -3.07 12.71
N LEU A 39 10.88 -4.17 12.22
CA LEU A 39 11.19 -5.53 12.64
C LEU A 39 11.91 -6.32 11.52
N ASP A 40 12.22 -5.70 10.39
CA ASP A 40 13.03 -6.30 9.32
C ASP A 40 14.52 -5.96 9.52
N PRO A 41 15.35 -6.93 9.95
CA PRO A 41 16.76 -6.68 10.21
C PRO A 41 17.59 -6.59 8.92
N ALA A 42 17.03 -6.93 7.75
CA ALA A 42 17.67 -6.79 6.45
C ALA A 42 17.27 -5.51 5.70
N ASN A 43 16.47 -4.63 6.31
CA ASN A 43 15.99 -3.40 5.69
C ASN A 43 16.87 -2.20 6.09
N ASP A 44 17.76 -1.79 5.18
CA ASP A 44 18.70 -0.71 5.45
C ASP A 44 18.07 0.69 5.43
N VAL A 45 17.06 0.87 4.57
CA VAL A 45 16.48 2.19 4.25
C VAL A 45 14.97 2.13 4.43
N VAL A 46 14.53 2.47 5.64
CA VAL A 46 13.10 2.60 5.95
C VAL A 46 12.56 3.98 5.51
N PRO A 47 11.40 4.05 4.85
CA PRO A 47 10.82 5.30 4.36
C PRO A 47 10.02 6.09 5.42
N TYR A 48 10.06 5.65 6.68
CA TYR A 48 9.30 6.18 7.80
C TYR A 48 10.23 6.47 8.99
N VAL A 49 9.74 7.17 10.01
CA VAL A 49 10.47 7.38 11.26
C VAL A 49 10.12 6.25 12.24
N PRO A 50 11.03 5.28 12.48
CA PRO A 50 10.76 4.20 13.40
C PRO A 50 10.86 4.69 14.85
N ALA A 51 9.94 4.24 15.70
CA ALA A 51 10.00 4.38 17.16
C ALA A 51 11.14 3.53 17.74
N PHE A 52 11.37 2.36 17.16
CA PHE A 52 12.55 1.53 17.41
C PHE A 52 12.86 0.68 16.17
N ASP A 53 14.11 0.23 16.11
CA ASP A 53 14.62 -0.58 15.01
C ASP A 53 15.27 -1.85 15.55
N VAL A 54 14.86 -3.00 15.03
CA VAL A 54 15.41 -4.30 15.43
C VAL A 54 16.90 -4.46 15.13
N ARG A 55 17.44 -3.65 14.21
CA ARG A 55 18.88 -3.60 13.92
C ARG A 55 19.72 -3.14 15.13
N GLU A 56 19.10 -2.51 16.13
CA GLU A 56 19.75 -2.21 17.42
C GLU A 56 20.01 -3.47 18.26
N LEU A 57 19.23 -4.53 18.04
CA LEU A 57 19.35 -5.82 18.73
C LEU A 57 20.21 -6.80 17.93
N VAL A 58 19.97 -6.92 16.61
CA VAL A 58 20.60 -7.92 15.76
C VAL A 58 20.88 -7.36 14.35
N SER A 59 22.13 -7.50 13.88
CA SER A 59 22.51 -7.26 12.49
C SER A 59 22.51 -8.57 11.70
N VAL A 60 21.80 -8.59 10.57
CA VAL A 60 21.76 -9.77 9.69
C VAL A 60 23.11 -10.05 9.06
N GLU A 61 23.88 -9.01 8.73
CA GLU A 61 25.22 -9.13 8.14
C GLU A 61 26.16 -9.87 9.08
N GLU A 62 26.19 -9.47 10.36
CA GLU A 62 27.02 -10.11 11.38
C GLU A 62 26.61 -11.58 11.61
N VAL A 63 25.31 -11.85 11.61
CA VAL A 63 24.77 -13.22 11.77
C VAL A 63 25.15 -14.10 10.59
N MET A 64 25.02 -13.60 9.36
CA MET A 64 25.39 -14.32 8.15
C MET A 64 26.87 -14.69 8.15
N GLU A 65 27.75 -13.77 8.55
CA GLU A 65 29.19 -14.01 8.63
C GLU A 65 29.54 -14.99 9.75
N ARG A 66 28.94 -14.86 10.93
CA ARG A 66 29.27 -15.67 12.11
C ARG A 66 28.76 -17.10 12.02
N GLU A 67 27.53 -17.28 11.54
CA GLU A 67 26.85 -18.58 11.48
C GLU A 67 26.97 -19.27 10.11
N GLU A 68 27.71 -18.66 9.17
CA GLU A 68 27.87 -19.13 7.78
C GLU A 68 26.52 -19.35 7.07
N LEU A 69 25.55 -18.47 7.35
CA LEU A 69 24.19 -18.56 6.82
C LEU A 69 24.02 -17.72 5.54
N GLY A 70 23.16 -18.19 4.64
CA GLY A 70 22.67 -17.36 3.53
C GLY A 70 21.68 -16.29 3.99
N PRO A 71 21.29 -15.34 3.13
CA PRO A 71 20.42 -14.20 3.49
C PRO A 71 19.11 -14.60 4.17
N ASN A 72 18.39 -15.60 3.63
CA ASN A 72 17.15 -16.08 4.23
C ASN A 72 17.39 -16.78 5.58
N GLY A 73 18.50 -17.49 5.72
CA GLY A 73 18.88 -18.12 6.99
C GLY A 73 19.21 -17.09 8.06
N GLY A 74 19.92 -16.02 7.69
CA GLY A 74 20.25 -14.90 8.58
C GLY A 74 19.00 -14.19 9.10
N VAL A 75 18.00 -13.93 8.25
CA VAL A 75 16.74 -13.33 8.67
C VAL A 75 15.93 -14.24 9.59
N LEU A 76 15.85 -15.54 9.28
CA LEU A 76 15.18 -16.51 10.17
C LEU A 76 15.85 -16.57 11.54
N TRP A 77 17.18 -16.61 11.57
CA TRP A 77 17.96 -16.59 12.80
C TRP A 77 17.74 -15.30 13.60
N ALA A 78 17.74 -14.14 12.92
CA ALA A 78 17.45 -12.87 13.57
C ALA A 78 16.06 -12.85 14.22
N MET A 79 15.07 -13.49 13.62
CA MET A 79 13.74 -13.65 14.22
C MET A 79 13.74 -14.57 15.44
N GLU A 80 14.58 -15.61 15.47
CA GLU A 80 14.78 -16.44 16.67
C GLU A 80 15.48 -15.66 17.79
N GLU A 81 16.40 -14.77 17.46
CA GLU A 81 17.08 -13.91 18.45
C GLU A 81 16.10 -12.91 19.09
N ILE A 82 15.20 -12.32 18.31
CA ILE A 82 14.11 -11.47 18.84
C ILE A 82 13.21 -12.29 19.77
N GLU A 83 12.88 -13.52 19.39
CA GLU A 83 12.09 -14.42 20.23
C GLU A 83 12.79 -14.76 21.55
N ALA A 84 14.12 -14.94 21.52
CA ALA A 84 14.91 -15.21 22.72
C ALA A 84 15.04 -13.98 23.63
N ASN A 85 14.98 -12.77 23.07
CA ASN A 85 15.09 -11.50 23.78
C ASN A 85 13.78 -10.70 23.76
N LEU A 86 12.66 -11.38 24.04
CA LEU A 86 11.34 -10.76 24.00
C LEU A 86 11.23 -9.56 24.96
N GLU A 87 11.91 -9.58 26.10
CA GLU A 87 11.91 -8.48 27.06
C GLU A 87 12.34 -7.15 26.41
N TRP A 88 13.31 -7.17 25.50
CA TRP A 88 13.73 -5.99 24.75
C TRP A 88 12.56 -5.42 23.93
N LEU A 89 11.83 -6.28 23.22
CA LEU A 89 10.67 -5.88 22.42
C LEU A 89 9.54 -5.36 23.33
N GLU A 90 9.33 -5.96 24.49
CA GLU A 90 8.34 -5.53 25.49
C GLU A 90 8.63 -4.11 26.00
N GLU A 91 9.89 -3.80 26.31
CA GLU A 91 10.34 -2.48 26.75
C GLU A 91 10.13 -1.42 25.67
N ARG A 92 10.55 -1.71 24.42
CA ARG A 92 10.36 -0.78 23.30
C ARG A 92 8.89 -0.52 22.98
N LEU A 93 8.05 -1.55 23.03
CA LEU A 93 6.60 -1.41 22.82
C LEU A 93 5.89 -0.66 23.96
N ALA A 94 6.46 -0.66 25.17
CA ALA A 94 5.91 0.09 26.29
C ALA A 94 5.99 1.62 26.06
N GLU A 95 7.05 2.08 25.39
CA GLU A 95 7.28 3.49 25.03
C GLU A 95 6.45 3.96 23.82
N CYS A 96 5.82 3.03 23.10
CA CYS A 96 5.01 3.33 21.92
C CYS A 96 3.56 3.73 22.27
N GLU A 97 2.94 4.41 21.30
CA GLU A 97 1.53 4.81 21.29
C GLU A 97 0.58 3.58 21.35
N ASP A 98 -0.72 3.84 21.49
CA ASP A 98 -1.73 2.78 21.59
C ASP A 98 -1.89 1.96 20.31
N THR A 99 -1.62 2.54 19.13
CA THR A 99 -1.59 1.82 17.86
C THR A 99 -0.13 1.71 17.40
N VAL A 100 0.33 0.48 17.19
CA VAL A 100 1.69 0.20 16.72
C VAL A 100 1.64 -0.60 15.42
N VAL A 101 2.33 -0.12 14.39
CA VAL A 101 2.57 -0.88 13.15
C VAL A 101 3.98 -1.45 13.20
N LEU A 102 4.10 -2.77 13.19
CA LEU A 102 5.39 -3.48 13.10
C LEU A 102 5.64 -3.87 11.66
N ASP A 103 6.76 -3.48 11.06
CA ASP A 103 7.16 -3.87 9.70
C ASP A 103 8.07 -5.11 9.75
N PRO A 104 7.55 -6.33 9.55
CA PRO A 104 8.33 -7.56 9.63
C PRO A 104 9.13 -7.84 8.36
N PRO A 105 10.08 -8.79 8.40
CA PRO A 105 10.82 -9.19 7.22
C PRO A 105 9.89 -9.75 6.13
N GLY A 106 10.26 -9.50 4.87
CA GLY A 106 9.42 -9.84 3.72
C GLY A 106 9.40 -11.30 3.27
N GLN A 107 10.13 -12.18 3.93
CA GLN A 107 10.26 -13.58 3.57
C GLN A 107 8.95 -14.33 3.92
N PRO A 108 8.28 -14.97 2.94
CA PRO A 108 7.02 -15.66 3.18
C PRO A 108 7.19 -16.79 4.20
N GLU A 109 8.36 -17.44 4.28
CA GLU A 109 8.68 -18.55 5.19
C GLU A 109 8.39 -18.22 6.66
N LEU A 110 8.58 -16.95 7.06
CA LEU A 110 8.27 -16.48 8.41
C LEU A 110 6.77 -16.54 8.74
N THR A 111 5.94 -16.34 7.73
CA THR A 111 4.49 -16.17 7.86
C THR A 111 3.72 -17.49 7.63
N ILE A 112 4.39 -18.53 7.11
CA ILE A 112 3.72 -19.77 6.70
C ILE A 112 4.25 -21.04 7.40
N HIS A 113 5.49 -21.02 7.88
CA HIS A 113 6.14 -22.21 8.43
C HIS A 113 6.91 -21.92 9.73
N HIS A 114 7.65 -20.82 9.81
CA HIS A 114 8.52 -20.55 10.95
C HIS A 114 7.74 -20.23 12.22
N MET A 115 8.16 -20.75 13.38
CA MET A 115 7.39 -20.60 14.62
C MET A 115 7.72 -19.35 15.44
N ALA A 116 8.83 -18.65 15.15
CA ALA A 116 9.23 -17.47 15.90
C ALA A 116 8.16 -16.38 15.90
N LEU A 117 7.63 -16.02 14.72
CA LEU A 117 6.62 -14.98 14.60
C LEU A 117 5.33 -15.33 15.39
N PRO A 118 4.70 -16.52 15.24
CA PRO A 118 3.58 -16.92 16.10
C PRO A 118 3.87 -16.84 17.60
N ARG A 119 5.07 -17.25 18.05
CA ARG A 119 5.44 -17.23 19.47
C ARG A 119 5.62 -15.81 20.00
N ILE A 120 6.24 -14.93 19.21
CA ILE A 120 6.34 -13.49 19.50
C ILE A 120 4.94 -12.89 19.64
N LEU A 121 4.07 -13.09 18.64
CA LEU A 121 2.71 -12.58 18.65
C LEU A 121 1.89 -13.11 19.84
N GLN A 122 2.03 -14.39 20.17
CA GLN A 122 1.36 -14.98 21.34
C GLN A 122 1.83 -14.35 22.65
N ARG A 123 3.10 -13.97 22.76
CA ARG A 123 3.63 -13.25 23.92
C ARG A 123 2.99 -11.86 24.02
N LEU A 124 2.93 -11.13 22.92
CA LEU A 124 2.35 -9.79 22.86
C LEU A 124 0.83 -9.82 23.15
N GLU A 125 0.12 -10.83 22.66
CA GLU A 125 -1.29 -11.05 22.99
C GLU A 125 -1.50 -11.23 24.50
N LYS A 126 -0.64 -12.02 25.17
CA LYS A 126 -0.69 -12.21 26.63
C LYS A 126 -0.44 -10.92 27.42
N MET A 127 0.24 -9.93 26.83
CA MET A 127 0.43 -8.60 27.42
C MET A 127 -0.77 -7.68 27.22
N GLY A 128 -1.78 -8.11 26.45
CA GLY A 128 -3.01 -7.36 26.20
C GLY A 128 -3.03 -6.60 24.88
N TYR A 129 -2.10 -6.85 23.96
CA TYR A 129 -2.17 -6.31 22.60
C TYR A 129 -3.24 -7.04 21.78
N ARG A 130 -4.06 -6.27 21.06
CA ARG A 130 -4.92 -6.80 20.01
C ARG A 130 -4.16 -6.84 18.70
N ILE A 131 -4.01 -8.03 18.14
CA ILE A 131 -3.18 -8.24 16.95
C ILE A 131 -4.08 -8.30 15.72
N VAL A 132 -3.75 -7.49 14.72
CA VAL A 132 -4.35 -7.53 13.39
C VAL A 132 -3.24 -7.73 12.37
N VAL A 133 -3.39 -8.74 11.53
CA VAL A 133 -2.42 -9.07 10.49
C VAL A 133 -2.96 -8.57 9.16
N LEU A 134 -2.15 -7.83 8.41
CA LEU A 134 -2.48 -7.38 7.06
C LEU A 134 -1.73 -8.27 6.08
N GLN A 135 -2.44 -9.10 5.33
CA GLN A 135 -1.83 -10.01 4.35
C GLN A 135 -1.81 -9.34 2.98
N LEU A 136 -0.64 -8.86 2.55
CA LEU A 136 -0.45 -8.12 1.30
C LEU A 136 -0.09 -9.06 0.16
N LEU A 137 -0.84 -8.94 -0.94
CA LEU A 137 -0.52 -9.52 -2.24
C LEU A 137 -0.42 -8.42 -3.30
N ASP A 138 0.60 -8.47 -4.14
CA ASP A 138 0.75 -7.56 -5.28
C ASP A 138 -0.27 -7.90 -6.37
N SER A 139 -0.97 -6.89 -6.93
CA SER A 139 -1.97 -7.05 -7.99
C SER A 139 -1.44 -7.80 -9.23
N VAL A 140 -0.12 -7.83 -9.45
CA VAL A 140 0.50 -8.61 -10.53
C VAL A 140 0.12 -10.10 -10.50
N VAL A 141 -0.21 -10.66 -9.33
CA VAL A 141 -0.60 -12.08 -9.22
C VAL A 141 -1.89 -12.39 -9.98
N LEU A 142 -2.74 -11.38 -10.22
CA LEU A 142 -4.00 -11.51 -10.95
C LEU A 142 -3.78 -11.74 -12.46
N THR A 143 -2.64 -11.31 -13.00
CA THR A 143 -2.33 -11.41 -14.44
C THR A 143 -2.25 -12.84 -14.95
N ARG A 144 -2.00 -13.81 -14.06
CA ARG A 144 -1.88 -15.23 -14.41
C ARG A 144 -2.70 -16.09 -13.46
N PRO A 145 -3.63 -16.92 -13.98
CA PRO A 145 -4.45 -17.82 -13.16
C PRO A 145 -3.63 -18.70 -12.21
N SER A 146 -2.51 -19.26 -12.68
CA SER A 146 -1.64 -20.12 -11.86
C SER A 146 -0.96 -19.38 -10.70
N LEU A 147 -0.56 -18.12 -10.92
CA LEU A 147 0.01 -17.27 -9.86
C LEU A 147 -1.06 -16.93 -8.84
N TYR A 148 -2.23 -16.51 -9.29
CA TYR A 148 -3.37 -16.20 -8.42
C TYR A 148 -3.74 -17.39 -7.52
N LEU A 149 -3.94 -18.59 -8.08
CA LEU A 149 -4.27 -19.79 -7.30
C LEU A 149 -3.17 -20.12 -6.27
N SER A 150 -1.89 -19.99 -6.66
CA SER A 150 -0.77 -20.23 -5.75
C SER A 150 -0.74 -19.21 -4.60
N SER A 151 -1.04 -17.94 -4.89
CA SER A 151 -1.12 -16.88 -3.88
C SER A 151 -2.30 -17.04 -2.94
N LEU A 152 -3.45 -17.56 -3.41
CA LEU A 152 -4.58 -17.91 -2.56
C LEU A 152 -4.21 -19.00 -1.55
N LEU A 153 -3.53 -20.06 -2.00
CA LEU A 153 -3.05 -21.12 -1.12
C LEU A 153 -2.06 -20.60 -0.07
N LEU A 154 -1.20 -19.64 -0.46
CA LEU A 154 -0.29 -18.98 0.48
C LEU A 154 -1.06 -18.19 1.55
N CYS A 155 -2.14 -17.50 1.19
CA CYS A 155 -3.00 -16.78 2.13
C CYS A 155 -3.70 -17.73 3.10
N VAL A 156 -4.34 -18.80 2.58
CA VAL A 156 -4.96 -19.83 3.42
C VAL A 156 -3.95 -20.44 4.39
N ARG A 157 -2.74 -20.74 3.91
CA ARG A 157 -1.67 -21.27 4.75
C ARG A 157 -1.26 -20.28 5.85
N GLY A 158 -1.12 -19.00 5.51
CA GLY A 158 -0.83 -17.93 6.47
C GLY A 158 -1.92 -17.82 7.54
N MET A 159 -3.19 -17.89 7.16
CA MET A 159 -4.33 -17.87 8.09
C MET A 159 -4.35 -19.05 9.06
N LEU A 160 -3.92 -20.23 8.61
CA LEU A 160 -3.80 -21.41 9.47
C LEU A 160 -2.61 -21.32 10.43
N HIS A 161 -1.56 -20.62 10.04
CA HIS A 161 -0.32 -20.49 10.81
C HIS A 161 -0.35 -19.34 11.82
N LEU A 162 -1.00 -18.23 11.45
CA LEU A 162 -1.23 -17.05 12.27
C LEU A 162 -2.71 -16.98 12.68
N PRO A 163 -3.09 -17.47 13.88
CA PRO A 163 -4.49 -17.55 14.32
C PRO A 163 -5.03 -16.20 14.80
N TYR A 164 -4.76 -15.13 14.05
CA TYR A 164 -5.15 -13.75 14.34
C TYR A 164 -6.10 -13.23 13.25
N PRO A 165 -6.92 -12.20 13.53
CA PRO A 165 -7.68 -11.52 12.49
C PRO A 165 -6.78 -11.06 11.35
N ILE A 166 -6.98 -11.64 10.16
CA ILE A 166 -6.22 -11.31 8.95
C ILE A 166 -7.13 -10.55 7.98
N VAL A 167 -6.67 -9.40 7.53
CA VAL A 167 -7.26 -8.66 6.41
C VAL A 167 -6.37 -8.87 5.20
N ASN A 168 -6.87 -9.52 4.15
CA ASN A 168 -6.11 -9.67 2.92
C ASN A 168 -6.27 -8.44 2.05
N ILE A 169 -5.18 -8.01 1.43
CA ILE A 169 -5.09 -6.76 0.68
C ILE A 169 -4.43 -7.05 -0.67
N LEU A 170 -5.10 -6.66 -1.75
CA LEU A 170 -4.49 -6.56 -3.07
C LEU A 170 -3.88 -5.16 -3.22
N THR A 171 -2.57 -5.09 -3.20
CA THR A 171 -1.80 -3.85 -3.29
C THR A 171 -1.48 -3.49 -4.73
N LYS A 172 -1.11 -2.23 -4.96
CA LYS A 172 -0.66 -1.72 -6.26
C LYS A 172 -1.69 -1.89 -7.36
N ILE A 173 -2.97 -1.73 -7.04
CA ILE A 173 -4.06 -1.83 -8.03
C ILE A 173 -3.92 -0.75 -9.12
N ASP A 174 -3.32 0.39 -8.79
CA ASP A 174 -2.95 1.46 -9.71
C ASP A 174 -2.03 1.00 -10.86
N ASN A 175 -1.20 -0.02 -10.63
CA ASN A 175 -0.27 -0.56 -11.63
C ASN A 175 -0.88 -1.69 -12.48
N LEU A 176 -2.06 -2.19 -12.11
CA LEU A 176 -2.66 -3.37 -12.72
C LEU A 176 -2.86 -3.20 -14.24
N LYS A 177 -3.33 -2.02 -14.68
CA LYS A 177 -3.51 -1.71 -16.11
C LYS A 177 -2.20 -1.77 -16.90
N ALA A 178 -1.11 -1.24 -16.36
CA ALA A 178 0.20 -1.25 -17.01
C ALA A 178 0.81 -2.66 -17.10
N LEU A 179 0.45 -3.55 -16.17
CA LEU A 179 0.96 -4.92 -16.07
C LEU A 179 0.16 -5.94 -16.89
N GLY A 180 -0.79 -5.49 -17.72
CA GLY A 180 -1.64 -6.37 -18.53
C GLY A 180 -2.99 -6.70 -17.89
N GLY A 181 -3.36 -6.00 -16.81
CA GLY A 181 -4.64 -6.18 -16.14
C GLY A 181 -5.86 -5.66 -16.91
N ALA A 182 -5.65 -4.98 -18.03
CA ALA A 182 -6.74 -4.62 -18.96
C ALA A 182 -7.37 -5.87 -19.62
N ASP A 183 -6.60 -6.96 -19.75
CA ASP A 183 -7.02 -8.22 -20.38
C ASP A 183 -7.34 -9.33 -19.35
N LEU A 184 -7.70 -8.96 -18.11
CA LEU A 184 -8.05 -9.95 -17.10
C LEU A 184 -9.24 -10.82 -17.56
N PRO A 185 -9.19 -12.15 -17.37
CA PRO A 185 -10.29 -13.04 -17.72
C PRO A 185 -11.61 -12.72 -17.00
N PHE A 186 -11.55 -12.11 -15.82
CA PHE A 186 -12.69 -11.81 -14.97
C PHE A 186 -12.61 -10.37 -14.42
N ASN A 187 -13.74 -9.87 -13.92
CA ASN A 187 -13.79 -8.58 -13.22
C ASN A 187 -13.05 -8.65 -11.87
N LEU A 188 -12.68 -7.49 -11.32
CA LEU A 188 -11.97 -7.40 -10.05
C LEU A 188 -12.80 -7.94 -8.86
N ASP A 189 -14.13 -7.86 -8.95
CA ASP A 189 -15.07 -8.47 -8.00
C ASP A 189 -14.81 -9.98 -7.83
N PHE A 190 -14.54 -10.70 -8.93
CA PHE A 190 -14.25 -12.14 -8.88
C PHE A 190 -12.97 -12.44 -8.08
N TYR A 191 -11.94 -11.60 -8.25
CA TYR A 191 -10.65 -11.77 -7.57
C TYR A 191 -10.67 -11.29 -6.12
N THR A 192 -11.57 -10.38 -5.77
CA THR A 192 -11.67 -9.82 -4.41
C THR A 192 -12.61 -10.62 -3.52
N GLU A 193 -13.74 -11.08 -4.05
CA GLU A 193 -14.71 -11.90 -3.30
C GLU A 193 -14.28 -13.37 -3.20
N VAL A 194 -13.48 -13.86 -4.16
CA VAL A 194 -12.95 -15.24 -4.19
C VAL A 194 -14.08 -16.28 -4.11
N GLN A 195 -15.24 -15.97 -4.69
CA GLN A 195 -16.39 -16.88 -4.79
C GLN A 195 -16.36 -17.60 -6.15
N ASP A 196 -16.84 -18.84 -6.18
CA ASP A 196 -16.96 -19.64 -7.41
C ASP A 196 -15.66 -19.76 -8.24
N LEU A 197 -14.55 -20.10 -7.59
CA LEU A 197 -13.24 -20.31 -8.23
C LEU A 197 -13.23 -21.42 -9.31
N THR A 198 -14.29 -22.20 -9.47
CA THR A 198 -14.46 -23.18 -10.54
C THR A 198 -14.37 -22.54 -11.94
N TYR A 199 -14.76 -21.27 -12.08
CA TYR A 199 -14.57 -20.51 -13.32
C TYR A 199 -13.10 -20.32 -13.71
N LEU A 200 -12.16 -20.47 -12.78
CA LEU A 200 -10.72 -20.37 -13.04
C LEU A 200 -10.15 -21.62 -13.75
N LEU A 201 -10.81 -22.77 -13.65
CA LEU A 201 -10.30 -24.06 -14.17
C LEU A 201 -10.07 -24.08 -15.69
N PRO A 202 -10.96 -23.54 -16.54
CA PRO A 202 -10.72 -23.45 -17.98
C PRO A 202 -9.53 -22.56 -18.31
N GLU A 203 -9.37 -21.43 -17.62
CA GLU A 203 -8.25 -20.50 -17.82
C GLU A 203 -6.91 -21.10 -17.38
N LEU A 204 -6.88 -21.84 -16.26
CA LEU A 204 -5.72 -22.61 -15.83
C LEU A 204 -5.32 -23.67 -16.87
N SER A 205 -6.30 -24.37 -17.43
CA SER A 205 -6.08 -25.38 -18.47
C SER A 205 -5.53 -24.75 -19.75
N ARG A 206 -6.03 -23.57 -20.13
CA ARG A 206 -5.55 -22.78 -21.27
C ARG A 206 -4.11 -22.32 -21.07
N GLU A 207 -3.79 -21.79 -19.88
CA GLU A 207 -2.43 -21.38 -19.52
C GLU A 207 -1.46 -22.58 -19.61
N GLN A 208 -1.82 -23.72 -19.02
CA GLN A 208 -0.96 -24.92 -19.02
C GLN A 208 -0.74 -25.48 -20.43
N SER A 209 -1.77 -25.47 -21.28
CA SER A 209 -1.69 -25.92 -22.67
C SER A 209 -0.74 -25.05 -23.52
N SER A 210 -0.56 -23.78 -23.15
CA SER A 210 0.35 -22.86 -23.84
C SER A 210 1.83 -23.03 -23.45
N THR A 211 2.12 -23.79 -22.39
CA THR A 211 3.50 -24.05 -21.94
C THR A 211 4.15 -25.20 -22.71
N ALA A 212 5.48 -25.25 -22.76
CA ALA A 212 6.24 -26.31 -23.46
C ALA A 212 6.00 -27.75 -22.93
N ALA A 213 5.32 -27.90 -21.79
CA ALA A 213 4.87 -29.16 -21.22
C ALA A 213 3.41 -29.53 -21.62
N GLY A 214 2.79 -28.73 -22.48
CA GLY A 214 1.34 -28.64 -22.76
C GLY A 214 0.76 -29.74 -23.65
N GLY A 215 0.77 -30.98 -23.16
CA GLY A 215 0.09 -32.11 -23.83
C GLY A 215 -0.75 -32.99 -22.92
N SER A 216 -0.84 -32.71 -21.62
CA SER A 216 -1.56 -33.59 -20.70
C SER A 216 -2.43 -32.80 -19.72
N ASN A 217 -3.70 -33.18 -19.62
CA ASN A 217 -4.64 -32.86 -18.53
C ASN A 217 -4.18 -33.44 -17.17
N LYS A 218 -2.88 -33.61 -16.96
CA LYS A 218 -2.29 -34.26 -15.78
C LYS A 218 -2.64 -33.51 -14.50
N TRP A 219 -2.83 -32.19 -14.59
CA TRP A 219 -3.03 -31.30 -13.45
C TRP A 219 -4.49 -30.87 -13.24
N GLU A 220 -5.42 -31.31 -14.09
CA GLU A 220 -6.82 -30.89 -14.02
C GLU A 220 -7.44 -31.24 -12.67
N LYS A 221 -7.31 -32.51 -12.24
CA LYS A 221 -7.76 -32.98 -10.93
C LYS A 221 -7.05 -32.32 -9.75
N LEU A 222 -5.80 -31.91 -9.94
CA LEU A 222 -5.05 -31.21 -8.89
C LEU A 222 -5.60 -29.79 -8.75
N ASN A 223 -5.78 -29.07 -9.86
CA ASN A 223 -6.33 -27.72 -9.86
C ASN A 223 -7.75 -27.69 -9.28
N GLU A 224 -8.58 -28.68 -9.63
CA GLU A 224 -9.92 -28.86 -9.06
C GLU A 224 -9.84 -29.03 -7.53
N ALA A 225 -9.02 -29.95 -7.03
CA ALA A 225 -8.85 -30.15 -5.59
C ALA A 225 -8.27 -28.92 -4.86
N LEU A 226 -7.40 -28.15 -5.51
CA LEU A 226 -6.84 -26.92 -4.94
C LEU A 226 -7.89 -25.80 -4.89
N VAL A 227 -8.73 -25.68 -5.93
CA VAL A 227 -9.85 -24.74 -5.98
C VAL A 227 -10.86 -25.09 -4.88
N ASP A 228 -11.27 -26.35 -4.80
CA ASP A 228 -12.20 -26.84 -3.77
C ASP A 228 -11.67 -26.54 -2.37
N LEU A 229 -10.37 -26.77 -2.11
CA LEU A 229 -9.75 -26.49 -0.81
C LEU A 229 -9.85 -25.00 -0.42
N VAL A 230 -9.62 -24.09 -1.37
CA VAL A 230 -9.69 -22.64 -1.09
C VAL A 230 -11.15 -22.22 -0.88
N GLN A 231 -12.08 -22.75 -1.68
CA GLN A 231 -13.51 -22.47 -1.55
C GLN A 231 -14.08 -22.99 -0.23
N ASP A 232 -13.72 -24.20 0.17
CA ASP A 232 -14.16 -24.83 1.42
C ASP A 232 -13.71 -24.02 2.65
N PHE A 233 -12.56 -23.36 2.57
CA PHE A 233 -12.10 -22.48 3.65
C PHE A 233 -13.00 -21.24 3.77
N GLY A 234 -13.51 -20.69 2.66
CA GLY A 234 -14.56 -19.66 2.63
C GLY A 234 -14.24 -18.35 3.36
N LEU A 235 -12.98 -18.15 3.78
CA LEU A 235 -12.52 -17.01 4.59
C LEU A 235 -11.59 -16.07 3.83
N VAL A 236 -11.27 -16.37 2.57
CA VAL A 236 -10.39 -15.54 1.76
C VAL A 236 -11.23 -14.50 1.02
N GLY A 237 -11.03 -13.24 1.37
CA GLY A 237 -11.53 -12.09 0.63
C GLY A 237 -10.50 -10.97 0.70
N PHE A 238 -10.47 -10.11 -0.31
CA PHE A 238 -9.47 -9.05 -0.45
C PHE A 238 -10.09 -7.67 -0.45
N GLU A 239 -9.47 -6.75 0.27
CA GLU A 239 -9.64 -5.32 0.09
C GLU A 239 -8.62 -4.83 -0.96
N THR A 240 -9.01 -3.86 -1.78
CA THR A 240 -8.12 -3.26 -2.77
C THR A 240 -7.39 -2.05 -2.20
N LEU A 241 -6.10 -1.91 -2.50
CA LEU A 241 -5.29 -0.81 -1.99
C LEU A 241 -4.44 -0.15 -3.09
N ALA A 242 -4.64 1.16 -3.21
CA ALA A 242 -3.65 2.11 -3.74
C ALA A 242 -3.24 3.05 -2.60
N VAL A 243 -1.95 3.09 -2.25
CA VAL A 243 -1.46 3.85 -1.08
C VAL A 243 -1.61 5.37 -1.28
N GLU A 244 -1.53 5.83 -2.53
CA GLU A 244 -1.69 7.25 -2.88
C GLU A 244 -3.15 7.72 -2.82
N ASP A 245 -4.12 6.79 -2.83
CA ASP A 245 -5.53 7.10 -2.81
C ASP A 245 -6.07 7.15 -1.37
N ARG A 246 -6.55 8.33 -0.97
CA ARG A 246 -7.13 8.59 0.35
C ARG A 246 -8.35 7.69 0.61
N ALA A 247 -9.16 7.41 -0.42
CA ALA A 247 -10.36 6.59 -0.30
C ALA A 247 -10.02 5.13 0.02
N SER A 248 -9.06 4.56 -0.73
CA SER A 248 -8.53 3.22 -0.50
C SER A 248 -7.93 3.07 0.91
N MET A 249 -7.11 4.04 1.34
CA MET A 249 -6.53 4.05 2.69
C MET A 249 -7.59 4.10 3.79
N PHE A 250 -8.66 4.88 3.59
CA PHE A 250 -9.76 4.96 4.54
C PHE A 250 -10.57 3.67 4.62
N SER A 251 -10.87 3.04 3.48
CA SER A 251 -11.54 1.73 3.44
C SER A 251 -10.72 0.66 4.15
N LEU A 252 -9.39 0.66 3.94
CA LEU A 252 -8.47 -0.22 4.65
C LEU A 252 -8.48 0.04 6.16
N LEU A 253 -8.42 1.30 6.60
CA LEU A 253 -8.46 1.64 8.02
C LEU A 253 -9.76 1.15 8.69
N LYS A 254 -10.92 1.31 8.01
CA LYS A 254 -12.20 0.76 8.48
C LYS A 254 -12.17 -0.77 8.62
N ALA A 255 -11.52 -1.47 7.69
CA ALA A 255 -11.36 -2.92 7.76
C ALA A 255 -10.46 -3.32 8.95
N ILE A 256 -9.35 -2.60 9.17
CA ILE A 256 -8.46 -2.78 10.33
C ILE A 256 -9.20 -2.53 11.65
N ASP A 257 -9.99 -1.46 11.73
CA ASP A 257 -10.74 -1.11 12.93
C ASP A 257 -11.82 -2.15 13.25
N ARG A 258 -12.49 -2.68 12.21
CA ARG A 258 -13.41 -3.81 12.37
C ARG A 258 -12.70 -5.06 12.88
N ALA A 259 -11.52 -5.38 12.34
CA ALA A 259 -10.75 -6.57 12.71
C ALA A 259 -10.14 -6.47 14.11
N SER A 260 -9.62 -5.30 14.49
CA SER A 260 -9.09 -5.02 15.84
C SER A 260 -10.20 -4.86 16.89
N GLY A 261 -11.46 -4.74 16.47
CA GLY A 261 -12.56 -4.32 17.34
C GLY A 261 -12.30 -2.94 17.94
N TYR A 262 -11.50 -2.10 17.26
CA TYR A 262 -11.36 -0.69 17.57
C TYR A 262 -12.68 -0.04 17.19
N LEU A 263 -13.59 0.00 18.16
CA LEU A 263 -14.67 0.96 18.11
C LEU A 263 -13.99 2.29 18.36
N LEU A 264 -13.94 3.14 17.34
CA LEU A 264 -13.81 4.56 17.59
C LEU A 264 -14.95 4.87 18.55
N SER A 265 -14.61 5.00 19.82
CA SER A 265 -15.59 5.39 20.79
C SER A 265 -16.00 6.76 20.30
N THR A 266 -17.21 6.87 19.75
CA THR A 266 -18.03 8.05 19.97
C THR A 266 -18.30 8.15 21.46
N THR A 267 -17.25 8.19 22.28
CA THR A 267 -17.25 8.96 23.50
C THR A 267 -17.56 10.36 22.99
N ARG A 268 -18.86 10.63 22.92
CA ARG A 268 -19.46 11.66 23.75
C ARG A 268 -18.74 11.63 25.11
N ASN A 269 -17.50 12.10 25.16
CA ASN A 269 -16.86 12.57 26.36
C ASN A 269 -17.61 13.87 26.64
N VAL A 270 -18.84 13.69 27.12
CA VAL A 270 -19.61 14.74 27.74
C VAL A 270 -18.99 14.83 29.11
N ASP A 271 -18.25 15.90 29.34
CA ASP A 271 -17.79 16.24 30.69
C ASP A 271 -19.03 16.27 31.61
N PRO A 272 -19.11 15.43 32.64
CA PRO A 272 -20.27 15.35 33.53
C PRO A 272 -20.58 16.67 34.25
N SER A 273 -19.63 17.62 34.26
CA SER A 273 -19.75 18.90 34.95
C SER A 273 -20.21 20.06 34.04
N THR A 274 -19.96 19.99 32.74
CA THR A 274 -20.26 21.09 31.79
C THR A 274 -21.23 20.72 30.68
N GLY A 275 -21.53 19.43 30.46
CA GLY A 275 -22.46 19.00 29.42
C GLY A 275 -21.97 19.26 27.99
N GLY A 276 -20.74 19.75 27.82
CA GLY A 276 -20.10 19.95 26.52
C GLY A 276 -19.45 18.67 26.04
N THR A 277 -19.61 18.37 24.74
CA THR A 277 -18.77 17.40 24.04
C THR A 277 -17.35 17.94 24.02
N VAL A 278 -16.38 17.17 24.51
CA VAL A 278 -14.97 17.44 24.19
C VAL A 278 -14.87 17.35 22.67
N ASP A 279 -14.53 18.47 22.02
CA ASP A 279 -14.27 18.54 20.59
C ASP A 279 -12.99 17.74 20.30
N ASP A 280 -13.12 16.42 20.25
CA ASP A 280 -12.06 15.54 19.79
C ASP A 280 -12.01 15.69 18.27
N GLU A 281 -10.93 16.25 17.72
CA GLU A 281 -10.76 16.44 16.27
C GLU A 281 -10.97 15.11 15.52
N ALA A 282 -10.60 13.99 16.15
CA ALA A 282 -10.86 12.63 15.64
C ALA A 282 -12.37 12.31 15.56
N SER A 283 -13.20 12.83 16.46
CA SER A 283 -14.67 12.71 16.40
C SER A 283 -15.28 13.61 15.32
N VAL A 284 -14.71 14.80 15.09
CA VAL A 284 -15.14 15.69 14.00
C VAL A 284 -14.77 15.08 12.64
N TRP A 285 -13.56 14.51 12.51
CA TRP A 285 -13.15 13.76 11.33
C TRP A 285 -14.00 12.51 11.11
N ALA A 286 -14.28 11.73 12.15
CA ALA A 286 -15.14 10.56 12.04
C ALA A 286 -16.58 10.93 11.67
N GLN A 287 -17.10 12.04 12.21
CA GLN A 287 -18.41 12.56 11.86
C GLN A 287 -18.45 13.07 10.41
N ALA A 288 -17.49 13.91 10.01
CA ALA A 288 -17.34 14.43 8.66
C ALA A 288 -17.15 13.30 7.62
N MET A 289 -16.36 12.28 7.95
CA MET A 289 -16.18 11.11 7.10
C MET A 289 -17.39 10.17 7.10
N SER A 290 -18.20 10.13 8.17
CA SER A 290 -19.45 9.35 8.16
C SER A 290 -20.58 10.06 7.41
N GLU A 291 -20.62 11.40 7.46
CA GLU A 291 -21.67 12.24 6.87
C GLU A 291 -21.40 12.57 5.39
N ASN A 292 -20.14 12.84 5.00
CA ASN A 292 -19.77 13.16 3.61
C ASN A 292 -19.25 11.96 2.81
N TRP A 293 -18.71 10.91 3.44
CA TRP A 293 -18.10 9.77 2.75
C TRP A 293 -18.97 8.50 2.85
N THR A 294 -20.20 8.58 2.32
CA THR A 294 -21.05 7.40 2.10
C THR A 294 -20.66 6.60 0.84
N GLY A 295 -19.69 7.08 0.06
CA GLY A 295 -19.11 6.37 -1.06
C GLY A 295 -18.16 5.28 -0.57
N LYS A 296 -18.70 4.10 -0.23
CA LYS A 296 -17.90 2.88 -0.30
C LYS A 296 -17.36 2.85 -1.73
N MET A 297 -16.05 3.02 -1.95
CA MET A 297 -15.48 2.74 -3.27
C MET A 297 -15.76 1.27 -3.51
N ASP A 298 -16.73 0.98 -4.36
CA ASP A 298 -17.05 -0.38 -4.73
C ASP A 298 -15.87 -0.93 -5.53
N VAL A 299 -15.65 -2.24 -5.50
CA VAL A 299 -14.56 -2.85 -6.28
C VAL A 299 -14.74 -2.54 -7.77
N ARG A 300 -15.98 -2.35 -8.20
CA ARG A 300 -16.37 -1.81 -9.51
C ARG A 300 -15.88 -0.39 -9.76
N ASP A 301 -15.99 0.52 -8.79
CA ASP A 301 -15.46 1.88 -8.91
C ASP A 301 -13.93 1.86 -9.01
N VAL A 302 -13.28 0.98 -8.25
CA VAL A 302 -11.82 0.76 -8.29
C VAL A 302 -11.40 0.22 -9.66
N GLN A 303 -12.15 -0.75 -10.21
CA GLN A 303 -11.91 -1.29 -11.54
C GLN A 303 -12.08 -0.20 -12.61
N GLU A 304 -13.15 0.59 -12.55
CA GLU A 304 -13.37 1.69 -13.51
C GLU A 304 -12.28 2.76 -13.43
N ARG A 305 -11.83 3.07 -12.22
CA ARG A 305 -10.79 4.07 -11.95
C ARG A 305 -9.40 3.62 -12.43
N TRP A 306 -8.98 2.41 -12.07
CA TRP A 306 -7.59 1.98 -12.25
C TRP A 306 -7.38 1.02 -13.42
N VAL A 307 -8.39 0.23 -13.78
CA VAL A 307 -8.33 -0.76 -14.87
C VAL A 307 -9.03 -0.25 -16.13
N GLY A 308 -10.10 0.54 -15.98
CA GLY A 308 -10.91 1.08 -17.07
C GLY A 308 -10.27 2.23 -17.87
N GLU A 309 -11.02 2.74 -18.84
CA GLU A 309 -10.62 3.87 -19.70
C GLU A 309 -10.82 5.25 -19.04
N ARG A 310 -11.47 5.33 -17.87
CA ARG A 310 -11.91 6.59 -17.22
C ARG A 310 -10.96 7.15 -16.16
N ARG A 311 -9.69 6.71 -16.12
CA ARG A 311 -8.71 7.22 -15.13
C ARG A 311 -8.58 8.75 -15.14
N GLU A 312 -8.44 9.33 -16.33
CA GLU A 312 -8.28 10.80 -16.49
C GLU A 312 -9.50 11.58 -15.99
N GLU A 313 -10.71 11.05 -16.18
CA GLU A 313 -11.95 11.66 -15.68
C GLU A 313 -12.03 11.64 -14.14
N TRP A 314 -11.59 10.54 -13.52
CA TRP A 314 -11.52 10.42 -12.07
C TRP A 314 -10.44 11.33 -11.45
N ASP A 315 -9.26 11.41 -12.08
CA ASP A 315 -8.18 12.30 -11.65
C ASP A 315 -8.62 13.78 -11.77
N GLU A 316 -9.39 14.13 -12.81
CA GLU A 316 -9.99 15.47 -12.94
C GLU A 316 -11.08 15.76 -11.90
N LEU A 317 -11.92 14.77 -11.58
CA LEU A 317 -12.96 14.90 -10.56
C LEU A 317 -12.35 15.07 -9.16
N GLU A 318 -11.29 14.33 -8.85
CA GLU A 318 -10.54 14.52 -7.60
C GLU A 318 -9.87 15.87 -7.53
N ARG A 319 -9.22 16.32 -8.61
CA ARG A 319 -8.63 17.65 -8.65
C ARG A 319 -9.67 18.74 -8.41
N LYS A 320 -10.84 18.64 -9.06
CA LYS A 320 -11.96 19.57 -8.83
C LYS A 320 -12.50 19.49 -7.41
N GLY A 321 -12.58 18.29 -6.85
CA GLY A 321 -12.95 18.08 -5.45
C GLY A 321 -11.95 18.70 -4.47
N TRP A 322 -10.64 18.57 -4.73
CA TRP A 322 -9.59 19.19 -3.92
C TRP A 322 -9.60 20.71 -4.05
N GLU A 323 -9.85 21.24 -5.25
CA GLU A 323 -10.03 22.67 -5.47
C GLU A 323 -11.25 23.21 -4.72
N GLU A 324 -12.37 22.47 -4.72
CA GLU A 324 -13.57 22.85 -3.99
C GLU A 324 -13.41 22.72 -2.47
N GLU A 325 -12.75 21.66 -1.99
CA GLU A 325 -12.42 21.41 -0.59
C GLU A 325 -11.43 22.46 -0.07
N ALA A 326 -10.39 22.79 -0.84
CA ALA A 326 -9.44 23.85 -0.51
C ALA A 326 -10.09 25.24 -0.54
N ARG A 327 -11.07 25.47 -1.42
CA ARG A 327 -11.90 26.68 -1.42
C ARG A 327 -12.79 26.76 -0.18
N LEU A 328 -13.40 25.65 0.24
CA LEU A 328 -14.22 25.57 1.45
C LEU A 328 -13.40 25.70 2.74
N ALA A 329 -12.19 25.13 2.76
CA ALA A 329 -11.23 25.24 3.86
C ALA A 329 -10.52 26.61 3.91
N GLY A 330 -10.84 27.53 3.00
CA GLY A 330 -10.26 28.88 2.95
C GLY A 330 -8.78 28.93 2.54
N ALA A 331 -8.23 27.84 1.99
CA ALA A 331 -6.84 27.71 1.55
C ALA A 331 -6.61 28.24 0.12
N LEU A 332 -7.67 28.37 -0.68
CA LEU A 332 -7.64 29.11 -1.94
C LEU A 332 -8.25 30.50 -1.74
N PRO A 333 -7.67 31.57 -2.31
CA PRO A 333 -8.25 32.89 -2.22
C PRO A 333 -9.66 32.84 -2.82
N GLY A 334 -10.66 33.09 -1.96
CA GLY A 334 -12.06 33.14 -2.38
C GLY A 334 -12.18 34.09 -3.57
N GLN A 335 -12.72 33.58 -4.68
CA GLN A 335 -13.03 34.43 -5.82
C GLN A 335 -14.05 35.50 -5.38
N SER A 336 -13.53 36.69 -5.16
CA SER A 336 -14.25 37.95 -5.22
C SER A 336 -13.32 38.97 -5.87
N SER A 337 -13.30 38.97 -7.19
CA SER A 337 -12.96 40.13 -8.03
C SER A 337 -13.15 39.74 -9.49
N ALA A 338 -14.41 39.60 -9.88
CA ALA A 338 -14.75 40.20 -11.16
C ALA A 338 -14.61 41.72 -10.95
N GLU A 339 -13.72 42.34 -11.74
CA GLU A 339 -13.48 43.78 -11.89
C GLU A 339 -12.45 44.42 -10.93
N ALA A 340 -11.44 45.06 -11.55
CA ALA A 340 -10.24 45.71 -11.00
C ALA A 340 -9.22 44.69 -10.43
N TRP A 341 -8.06 44.44 -11.04
CA TRP A 341 -7.01 45.38 -11.48
C TRP A 341 -6.44 45.00 -12.85
N VAL A 342 -6.42 45.97 -13.77
CA VAL A 342 -5.53 45.98 -14.93
C VAL A 342 -4.20 46.49 -14.40
N ASP A 343 -3.14 45.68 -14.47
CA ASP A 343 -1.77 46.18 -14.41
C ASP A 343 -1.04 45.80 -15.71
N ASP A 344 -0.50 46.85 -16.29
CA ASP A 344 -0.08 47.10 -17.67
C ASP A 344 1.45 46.92 -17.79
N GLU A 345 1.98 45.77 -17.34
CA GLU A 345 3.45 45.52 -17.35
C GLU A 345 3.86 44.14 -17.92
N GLY A 346 2.91 43.28 -18.34
CA GLY A 346 3.22 41.95 -18.90
C GLY A 346 3.21 41.88 -20.44
N GLU A 347 2.58 42.83 -21.13
CA GLU A 347 2.45 42.79 -22.59
C GLU A 347 3.70 43.30 -23.32
N GLU A 348 4.61 44.04 -22.68
CA GLU A 348 5.81 44.56 -23.37
C GLU A 348 6.92 43.50 -23.55
N GLU A 349 7.07 42.53 -22.64
CA GLU A 349 8.13 41.51 -22.72
C GLU A 349 7.80 40.36 -23.70
N GLU A 350 6.53 39.93 -23.82
CA GLU A 350 6.12 38.93 -24.80
C GLU A 350 6.24 39.46 -26.24
N ASP A 351 5.98 40.76 -26.44
CA ASP A 351 6.03 41.41 -27.74
C ASP A 351 7.47 41.63 -28.24
N GLU A 352 8.44 41.80 -27.33
CA GLU A 352 9.86 41.93 -27.67
C GLU A 352 10.49 40.56 -28.01
N ALA A 353 10.11 39.50 -27.28
CA ALA A 353 10.53 38.13 -27.57
C ALA A 353 10.00 37.62 -28.94
N LEU A 354 8.73 37.91 -29.26
CA LEU A 354 8.12 37.58 -30.55
C LEU A 354 8.74 38.37 -31.72
N ARG A 355 9.15 39.63 -31.50
CA ARG A 355 9.90 40.42 -32.51
C ARG A 355 11.31 39.86 -32.73
N ALA A 356 12.03 39.51 -31.67
CA ALA A 356 13.36 38.91 -31.77
C ALA A 356 13.34 37.57 -32.51
N GLN A 357 12.30 36.76 -32.30
CA GLN A 357 12.12 35.48 -32.99
C GLN A 357 11.84 35.67 -34.50
N ARG A 358 11.00 36.65 -34.87
CA ARG A 358 10.73 36.98 -36.28
C ARG A 358 11.96 37.54 -37.00
N GLU A 359 12.76 38.37 -36.33
CA GLU A 359 14.01 38.90 -36.90
C GLU A 359 15.10 37.82 -37.05
N TRP A 360 15.11 36.80 -36.18
CA TRP A 360 15.99 35.65 -36.31
C TRP A 360 15.60 34.78 -37.52
N GLU A 361 14.32 34.52 -37.73
CA GLU A 361 13.81 33.76 -38.88
C GLU A 361 14.04 34.47 -40.22
N ASP A 362 13.89 35.80 -40.27
CA ASP A 362 14.15 36.58 -41.49
C ASP A 362 15.65 36.68 -41.83
N ARG A 363 16.54 36.71 -40.82
CA ARG A 363 17.99 36.56 -41.04
C ARG A 363 18.33 35.20 -41.65
N ARG A 364 17.68 34.14 -41.17
CA ARG A 364 17.86 32.78 -41.68
C ARG A 364 17.35 32.59 -43.12
N ARG A 365 16.30 33.32 -43.51
CA ARG A 365 15.78 33.34 -44.88
C ARG A 365 16.65 34.13 -45.86
N ARG A 366 17.41 35.13 -45.39
CA ARG A 366 18.25 35.98 -46.24
C ARG A 366 19.61 35.38 -46.58
N ASP A 367 20.13 34.42 -45.83
CA ASP A 367 21.43 33.82 -46.09
C ASP A 367 21.42 32.27 -45.94
N PRO A 368 21.09 31.52 -47.01
CA PRO A 368 20.99 30.05 -46.94
C PRO A 368 22.34 29.32 -47.05
N GLY A 369 23.47 30.03 -47.07
CA GLY A 369 24.77 29.45 -47.39
C GLY A 369 25.89 29.91 -46.46
N GLY A 370 26.01 29.28 -45.29
CA GLY A 370 27.12 29.55 -44.38
C GLY A 370 27.33 28.44 -43.36
N ASP A 371 28.47 27.76 -43.50
CA ASP A 371 29.18 26.93 -42.51
C ASP A 371 28.70 25.48 -42.28
N GLY A 372 29.45 24.42 -42.61
CA GLY A 372 30.84 24.34 -43.08
C GLY A 372 31.88 24.08 -41.98
N GLY A 373 31.72 23.02 -41.19
CA GLY A 373 32.84 22.23 -40.66
C GLY A 373 33.62 22.78 -39.45
N GLY A 374 33.77 21.94 -38.43
CA GLY A 374 34.69 22.21 -37.32
C GLY A 374 34.62 21.17 -36.21
N GLY A 375 35.25 20.01 -36.44
CA GLY A 375 35.42 19.00 -35.40
C GLY A 375 36.42 19.45 -34.33
N THR A 376 36.12 19.18 -33.06
CA THR A 376 37.09 19.34 -31.97
C THR A 376 37.18 18.06 -31.13
N LYS A 377 38.42 17.53 -31.14
CA LYS A 377 38.97 16.38 -30.42
C LYS A 377 38.89 16.59 -28.89
N ALA A 378 38.41 15.59 -28.16
CA ALA A 378 38.61 15.49 -26.71
C ALA A 378 39.94 14.78 -26.41
N VAL A 379 40.85 15.47 -25.68
CA VAL A 379 42.11 14.91 -25.16
C VAL A 379 41.92 14.59 -23.67
N ARG A 380 42.30 13.37 -23.28
CA ARG A 380 42.39 12.87 -21.91
C ARG A 380 43.65 13.40 -21.22
N LYS A 381 43.52 13.86 -19.98
CA LYS A 381 44.53 13.94 -18.91
C LYS A 381 43.78 13.61 -17.62
N GLY A 382 44.23 12.80 -16.69
CA GLY A 382 45.44 11.99 -16.50
C GLY A 382 45.21 11.22 -15.19
#